data_AF-A0A101IRE6-F1
#
_entry.id   AF-A0A101IRE6-F1
#
_cell.length_a   1.000
_cell.length_b   1.000
_cell.length_c   1.000
_cell.angle_alpha   90.00
_cell.angle_beta   90.00
_cell.angle_gamma   90.00
#
_symmetry.space_group_name_H-M   'P 1'
#
loop_
_entity.id
_entity.type
_entity.pdbx_description
1 polymer ?
#
loop_
_entity_poly.entity_id
_entity_poly.type
_entity_poly.pdbx_seq_one_letter_code
_entity_poly.pdbx_strand_id
1 'polypeptide(L)'
;KRGYASNVSQEGDYLLRYQLGTKFTPDRAQTIEKAVAEECGCSPDYIVADLVKIENSLFKSASTLMEEDKFPFLIERRNGTVEAIDSFSTLTYTGEPRTTFYLFCPEEHRQTVQECAGEIIAGTIE
;
A
#
# COMPACT_ATOMS: atom_id res chain seq x y z
N LYS A 1 -12.59 10.68 -3.32
CA LYS A 1 -12.56 9.22 -2.99
C LYS A 1 -11.26 8.63 -3.54
N ARG A 2 -10.91 7.37 -3.20
CA ARG A 2 -9.74 6.71 -3.81
C ARG A 2 -10.02 6.44 -5.30
N GLY A 3 -9.15 6.94 -6.16
CA GLY A 3 -9.15 6.67 -7.61
C GLY A 3 -8.26 5.49 -7.96
N TYR A 4 -7.06 5.45 -7.41
CA TYR A 4 -6.10 4.36 -7.62
C TYR A 4 -5.37 4.02 -6.32
N ALA A 5 -4.95 2.77 -6.17
CA ALA A 5 -4.09 2.33 -5.08
C ALA A 5 -3.20 1.17 -5.52
N SER A 6 -1.93 1.19 -5.12
CA SER A 6 -1.00 0.08 -5.33
C SER A 6 -0.22 -0.23 -4.06
N ASN A 7 -0.13 -1.52 -3.72
CA ASN A 7 0.77 -1.99 -2.67
C ASN A 7 2.15 -2.19 -3.29
N VAL A 8 3.11 -1.35 -2.91
CA VAL A 8 4.42 -1.29 -3.56
C VAL A 8 5.14 -2.64 -3.52
N SER A 9 5.09 -3.38 -2.41
CA SER A 9 5.80 -4.68 -2.32
C SER A 9 5.15 -5.79 -3.16
N GLN A 10 3.88 -5.64 -3.51
CA GLN A 10 3.09 -6.61 -4.28
C GLN A 10 2.81 -6.16 -5.71
N GLU A 11 3.33 -4.99 -6.12
CA GLU A 11 3.18 -4.48 -7.47
C GLU A 11 3.90 -5.41 -8.47
N GLY A 12 3.14 -5.87 -9.46
CA GLY A 12 3.61 -6.83 -10.46
C GLY A 12 4.45 -6.16 -11.55
N ASP A 13 4.19 -4.87 -11.81
CA ASP A 13 5.01 -4.06 -12.69
C ASP A 13 6.29 -3.62 -11.98
N TYR A 14 7.43 -4.15 -12.44
CA TYR A 14 8.74 -3.86 -11.88
C TYR A 14 9.09 -2.36 -11.92
N LEU A 15 8.72 -1.66 -12.98
CA LEU A 15 9.02 -0.24 -13.13
C LEU A 15 8.21 0.56 -12.11
N LEU A 16 6.90 0.34 -12.04
CA LEU A 16 6.02 0.98 -11.05
C LEU A 16 6.52 0.72 -9.62
N ARG A 17 6.85 -0.53 -9.31
CA ARG A 17 7.41 -0.91 -8.01
C ARG A 17 8.70 -0.15 -7.69
N TYR A 18 9.62 -0.05 -8.64
CA TYR A 18 10.89 0.66 -8.47
C TYR A 18 10.66 2.16 -8.25
N GLN A 19 9.77 2.78 -9.04
CA GLN A 19 9.47 4.21 -8.93
C GLN A 19 8.83 4.56 -7.59
N LEU A 20 7.77 3.85 -7.21
CA LEU A 20 7.07 4.08 -5.96
C LEU A 20 7.93 3.75 -4.74
N GLY A 21 8.76 2.69 -4.83
CA GLY A 21 9.58 2.23 -3.71
C GLY A 21 10.85 3.03 -3.46
N THR A 22 11.45 3.65 -4.49
CA THR A 22 12.79 4.26 -4.36
C THR A 22 12.89 5.71 -4.79
N LYS A 23 11.92 6.20 -5.56
CA LYS A 23 12.01 7.52 -6.19
C LYS A 23 10.85 8.47 -5.83
N PHE A 24 9.85 8.01 -5.11
CA PHE A 24 8.73 8.86 -4.71
C PHE A 24 9.19 10.00 -3.79
N THR A 25 8.89 11.24 -4.17
CA THR A 25 9.21 12.48 -3.44
C THR A 25 8.03 13.44 -3.55
N PRO A 26 7.95 14.49 -2.71
CA PRO A 26 6.91 15.52 -2.83
C PRO A 26 6.87 16.17 -4.23
N ASP A 27 8.01 16.44 -4.86
CA ASP A 27 8.06 17.01 -6.22
C ASP A 27 7.48 16.05 -7.27
N ARG A 28 7.72 14.74 -7.08
CA ARG A 28 7.11 13.72 -7.94
C ARG A 28 5.62 13.55 -7.69
N ALA A 29 5.18 13.65 -6.44
CA ALA A 29 3.75 13.66 -6.12
C ALA A 29 3.06 14.79 -6.90
N GLN A 30 3.61 16.00 -6.87
CA GLN A 30 3.08 17.14 -7.64
C GLN A 30 3.09 16.91 -9.15
N THR A 31 4.11 16.22 -9.67
CA THR A 31 4.19 15.94 -11.11
C THR A 31 3.13 14.92 -11.53
N ILE A 32 2.93 13.88 -10.72
CA ILE A 32 1.86 12.89 -10.93
C ILE A 32 0.49 13.55 -10.81
N GLU A 33 0.27 14.40 -9.80
CA GLU A 33 -0.99 15.14 -9.60
C GLU A 33 -1.32 16.01 -10.81
N LYS A 34 -0.35 16.75 -11.35
CA LYS A 34 -0.51 17.57 -12.55
C LYS A 34 -0.83 16.74 -13.79
N ALA A 35 -0.08 15.66 -14.01
CA ALA A 35 -0.29 14.80 -15.17
C ALA A 35 -1.67 14.12 -15.15
N VAL A 36 -2.10 13.63 -13.99
CA VAL A 36 -3.44 13.05 -13.85
C VAL A 36 -4.54 14.11 -14.00
N ALA A 37 -4.32 15.32 -13.46
CA ALA A 37 -5.28 16.41 -13.58
C ALA A 37 -5.43 16.89 -15.02
N GLU A 38 -4.34 16.93 -15.80
CA GLU A 38 -4.36 17.22 -17.23
C GLU A 38 -5.18 16.19 -18.00
N GLU A 39 -4.95 14.90 -17.75
CA GLU A 39 -5.72 13.81 -18.35
C GLU A 39 -7.21 13.87 -17.98
N CYS A 40 -7.52 14.26 -16.75
CA CYS A 40 -8.90 14.37 -16.25
C CYS A 40 -9.58 15.71 -16.61
N GLY A 41 -8.84 16.68 -17.17
CA GLY A 41 -9.33 18.03 -17.42
C GLY A 41 -9.77 18.79 -16.17
N CYS A 42 -9.12 18.56 -15.01
CA CYS A 42 -9.50 19.14 -13.73
C CYS A 42 -8.34 19.92 -13.07
N SER A 43 -8.62 20.59 -11.96
CA SER A 43 -7.56 21.26 -11.18
C SER A 43 -6.65 20.22 -10.51
N PRO A 44 -5.32 20.38 -10.52
CA PRO A 44 -4.42 19.53 -9.76
C PRO A 44 -4.70 19.55 -8.26
N ASP A 45 -5.31 20.62 -7.73
CA ASP A 45 -5.74 20.69 -6.33
C ASP A 45 -6.81 19.64 -5.95
N TYR A 46 -7.46 19.03 -6.94
CA TYR A 46 -8.43 17.95 -6.72
C TYR A 46 -7.79 16.56 -6.75
N ILE A 47 -6.53 16.45 -7.17
CA ILE A 47 -5.78 15.20 -7.22
C ILE A 47 -4.76 15.20 -6.08
N VAL A 48 -4.72 14.13 -5.31
CA VAL A 48 -3.71 13.97 -4.25
C VAL A 48 -2.99 12.64 -4.43
N ALA A 49 -1.69 12.70 -4.66
CA ALA A 49 -0.81 11.54 -4.75
C ALA A 49 -0.03 11.40 -3.44
N ASP A 50 -0.18 10.26 -2.77
CA ASP A 50 0.47 10.04 -1.48
C ASP A 50 1.01 8.62 -1.34
N LEU A 51 2.12 8.50 -0.62
CA LEU A 51 2.76 7.22 -0.30
C LEU A 51 2.68 7.00 1.20
N VAL A 52 1.70 6.20 1.59
CA VAL A 52 1.42 5.94 3.01
C VAL A 52 2.17 4.69 3.44
N LYS A 53 3.10 4.86 4.37
CA LYS A 53 3.72 3.75 5.09
C LYS A 53 2.83 3.39 6.27
N ILE A 54 2.14 2.26 6.15
CA ILE A 54 1.28 1.75 7.22
C ILE A 54 2.14 0.93 8.17
N GLU A 55 2.69 1.61 9.18
CA GLU A 55 3.35 1.00 10.33
C GLU A 55 2.30 0.71 11.41
N ASN A 56 1.44 -0.28 11.16
CA ASN A 56 0.36 -0.55 12.10
C ASN A 56 0.88 -1.38 13.28
N SER A 57 0.90 -0.80 14.47
CA SER A 57 1.30 -1.49 15.71
C SER A 57 0.39 -2.66 16.07
N LEU A 58 -0.85 -2.69 15.55
CA LEU A 58 -1.79 -3.82 15.67
C LEU A 58 -1.49 -4.95 14.69
N PHE A 59 -0.66 -4.71 13.66
CA PHE A 59 -0.19 -5.71 12.68
C PHE A 59 1.25 -6.13 12.93
N LYS A 60 1.88 -5.68 14.03
CA LYS A 60 3.04 -6.36 14.59
C LYS A 60 2.65 -7.83 14.69
N SER A 61 3.31 -8.70 13.91
CA SER A 61 3.04 -10.12 13.94
C SER A 61 3.17 -10.59 15.39
N ALA A 62 2.49 -11.68 15.77
CA ALA A 62 2.68 -12.27 17.08
C ALA A 62 4.18 -12.44 17.40
N SER A 63 5.02 -12.64 16.38
CA SER A 63 6.48 -12.63 16.41
C SER A 63 7.12 -11.37 17.03
N THR A 64 6.63 -10.15 16.74
CA THR A 64 7.14 -8.94 17.40
C THR A 64 6.60 -8.80 18.83
N LEU A 65 5.45 -9.40 19.16
CA LEU A 65 4.97 -9.53 20.53
C LEU A 65 5.75 -10.59 21.33
N MET A 66 6.39 -11.56 20.64
CA MET A 66 7.28 -12.55 21.27
C MET A 66 8.59 -11.93 21.77
N GLU A 67 9.07 -10.85 21.15
CA GLU A 67 10.24 -10.11 21.62
C GLU A 67 9.96 -9.23 22.85
N GLU A 68 8.69 -8.94 23.15
CA GLU A 68 8.26 -8.05 24.25
C GLU A 68 7.76 -8.79 25.52
N ASP A 69 8.21 -10.02 25.81
CA ASP A 69 7.86 -10.77 27.04
C ASP A 69 6.35 -11.01 27.27
N LYS A 70 5.53 -11.02 26.21
CA LYS A 70 4.09 -11.30 26.33
C LYS A 70 3.75 -12.67 25.75
N PHE A 71 3.24 -13.53 26.64
CA PHE A 71 2.89 -14.94 26.44
C PHE A 71 2.31 -15.26 25.04
N PRO A 72 2.82 -16.31 24.36
CA PRO A 72 2.26 -16.74 23.09
C PRO A 72 0.83 -17.26 23.28
N PHE A 73 -0.08 -16.89 22.36
CA PHE A 73 -1.43 -17.46 22.33
C PHE A 73 -1.37 -18.89 21.79
N LEU A 74 -1.73 -19.85 22.64
CA LEU A 74 -1.71 -21.27 22.35
C LEU A 74 -3.13 -21.79 22.08
N ILE A 75 -3.29 -22.64 21.07
CA ILE A 75 -4.54 -23.33 20.74
C ILE A 75 -4.38 -24.80 21.07
N GLU A 76 -5.19 -25.30 21.99
CA GLU A 76 -5.31 -26.74 22.27
C GLU A 76 -6.35 -27.37 21.34
N ARG A 77 -5.92 -28.36 20.56
CA ARG A 77 -6.80 -29.14 19.69
C ARG A 77 -7.53 -30.24 20.48
N ARG A 78 -8.64 -30.74 19.94
CA ARG A 78 -9.43 -31.84 20.54
C ARG A 78 -8.66 -33.15 20.72
N ASN A 79 -7.55 -33.34 20.02
CA ASN A 79 -6.62 -34.47 20.16
C ASN A 79 -5.51 -34.21 21.20
N GLY A 80 -5.59 -33.12 21.97
CA GLY A 80 -4.64 -32.75 23.02
C GLY A 80 -3.34 -32.13 22.52
N THR A 81 -3.18 -31.88 21.22
CA THR A 81 -1.99 -31.19 20.69
C THR A 81 -2.14 -29.69 20.84
N VAL A 82 -1.12 -29.06 21.41
CA VAL A 82 -1.04 -27.60 21.58
C VAL A 82 -0.19 -27.01 20.46
N GLU A 83 -0.74 -26.05 19.74
CA GLU A 83 -0.06 -25.36 18.64
C GLU A 83 -0.21 -23.85 18.79
N ALA A 84 0.77 -23.09 18.32
CA ALA A 84 0.68 -21.63 18.30
C ALA A 84 -0.40 -21.16 17.32
N ILE A 85 -1.09 -20.06 17.62
CA ILE A 85 -2.12 -19.50 16.71
C ILE A 85 -1.58 -19.19 15.29
N ASP A 86 -0.27 -18.93 15.19
CA ASP A 86 0.43 -18.62 13.94
C ASP A 86 0.39 -19.76 12.92
N SER A 87 0.21 -21.02 13.34
CA SER A 87 0.09 -22.15 12.42
C SER A 87 -1.30 -22.31 11.79
N PHE A 88 -2.29 -21.51 12.20
CA PHE A 88 -3.68 -21.58 11.68
C PHE A 88 -4.15 -20.34 10.95
N SER A 89 -3.49 -19.19 11.16
CA SER A 89 -3.97 -17.91 10.64
C SER A 89 -3.19 -17.48 9.40
N THR A 90 -3.84 -17.43 8.25
CA THR A 90 -3.33 -16.78 7.01
C THR A 90 -3.28 -15.25 7.13
N LEU A 91 -3.68 -14.68 8.27
CA LEU A 91 -3.44 -13.27 8.63
C LEU A 91 -2.01 -13.04 9.14
N THR A 92 -1.14 -14.06 9.13
CA THR A 92 0.28 -13.93 9.45
C THR A 92 0.98 -12.98 8.47
N TYR A 93 1.11 -11.75 8.94
CA TYR A 93 1.89 -10.70 8.33
C TYR A 93 3.38 -11.03 8.44
N THR A 94 4.13 -10.90 7.34
CA THR A 94 5.57 -11.19 7.26
C THR A 94 6.46 -10.16 7.96
N GLY A 95 5.87 -9.16 8.63
CA GLY A 95 6.61 -8.10 9.34
C GLY A 95 7.02 -6.92 8.47
N GLU A 96 6.92 -7.00 7.13
CA GLU A 96 7.34 -5.91 6.25
C GLU A 96 6.30 -4.79 6.17
N PRO A 97 6.64 -3.53 6.56
CA PRO A 97 5.75 -2.38 6.48
C PRO A 97 5.00 -2.31 5.15
N ARG A 98 3.67 -2.26 5.20
CA ARG A 98 2.86 -2.05 3.98
C ARG A 98 3.01 -0.60 3.55
N THR A 99 3.79 -0.38 2.50
CA THR A 99 3.83 0.89 1.79
C THR A 99 2.79 0.85 0.69
N THR A 100 1.73 1.65 0.82
CA THR A 100 0.67 1.76 -0.18
C THR A 100 0.68 3.14 -0.80
N PHE A 101 0.77 3.18 -2.12
CA PHE A 101 0.55 4.39 -2.89
C PHE A 101 -0.95 4.60 -3.10
N TYR A 102 -1.41 5.84 -2.93
CA TYR A 102 -2.78 6.25 -3.18
C TYR A 102 -2.82 7.43 -4.14
N LEU A 103 -3.79 7.39 -5.04
CA LEU A 103 -4.22 8.55 -5.80
C LEU A 103 -5.68 8.85 -5.48
N PHE A 104 -5.94 10.01 -4.90
CA PHE A 104 -7.27 10.49 -4.57
C PHE A 104 -7.75 11.47 -5.63
N CYS A 105 -9.04 11.38 -5.97
CA CYS A 105 -9.69 12.25 -6.94
C CYS A 105 -11.18 12.42 -6.61
N PRO A 106 -11.87 13.41 -7.23
CA PRO A 106 -13.32 13.49 -7.24
C PRO A 106 -13.95 12.23 -7.84
N GLU A 107 -15.18 11.91 -7.42
CA GLU A 107 -15.85 10.66 -7.82
C GLU A 107 -16.11 10.57 -9.33
N GLU A 108 -16.35 11.70 -9.98
CA GLU A 108 -16.54 11.82 -11.43
C GLU A 108 -15.32 11.41 -12.26
N HIS A 109 -14.11 11.51 -11.71
CA HIS A 109 -12.86 11.15 -12.41
C HIS A 109 -12.32 9.78 -12.05
N ARG A 110 -13.00 9.05 -11.15
CA ARG A 110 -12.47 7.82 -10.55
C ARG A 110 -12.09 6.76 -11.58
N GLN A 111 -12.91 6.57 -12.61
CA GLN A 111 -12.67 5.55 -13.62
C GLN A 111 -11.48 5.93 -14.52
N THR A 112 -11.47 7.17 -15.02
CA THR A 112 -10.36 7.71 -15.82
C THR A 112 -9.03 7.59 -15.07
N VAL A 113 -9.02 8.02 -13.80
CA VAL A 113 -7.85 7.91 -12.93
C VAL A 113 -7.38 6.46 -12.76
N GLN A 114 -8.31 5.51 -12.61
CA GLN A 114 -7.96 4.10 -12.45
C GLN A 114 -7.30 3.53 -13.71
N GLU A 115 -7.71 3.99 -14.89
CA GLU A 115 -7.20 3.54 -16.19
C GLU A 115 -5.85 4.18 -16.52
N CYS A 116 -5.65 5.47 -16.25
CA CYS A 116 -4.43 6.20 -16.63
C CYS A 116 -3.31 6.20 -15.58
N ALA A 117 -3.61 5.97 -14.30
CA ALA A 117 -2.62 6.14 -13.22
C ALA A 117 -1.36 5.29 -13.39
N GLY A 118 -1.49 4.03 -13.84
CA GLY A 118 -0.34 3.16 -14.05
C GLY A 118 0.62 3.71 -15.11
N GLU A 119 0.09 4.11 -16.26
CA GLU A 119 0.89 4.68 -17.35
C GLU A 119 1.52 6.01 -16.96
N ILE A 120 0.77 6.87 -16.26
CA ILE A 120 1.30 8.15 -15.79
C ILE A 120 2.43 7.93 -14.78
N ILE A 121 2.26 7.10 -13.76
CA ILE A 121 3.30 6.85 -12.76
C ILE A 121 4.55 6.24 -13.39
N ALA A 122 4.39 5.36 -14.38
CA ALA A 122 5.50 4.78 -15.15
C ALA A 122 6.17 5.80 -16.10
N GLY A 123 5.36 6.68 -16.71
CA GLY A 123 5.74 7.61 -17.77
C GLY A 123 6.06 9.04 -17.31
N THR A 124 5.90 9.38 -16.03
CA THR A 124 6.32 10.69 -15.45
C THR A 124 7.86 10.82 -15.38
N ILE A 125 8.57 10.06 -16.23
CA ILE A 125 10.02 9.92 -16.29
C ILE A 125 10.41 9.68 -17.76
N GLU A 126 10.44 10.78 -18.50
CA GLU A 126 11.64 11.18 -19.24
C GLU A 126 12.22 12.44 -18.58
#